data_AF-A0A359I9Q0-F1
#
_entry.id   AF-A0A359I9Q0-F1
#
_cell.length_a   1.000
_cell.length_b   1.000
_cell.length_c   1.000
_cell.angle_alpha   90.00
_cell.angle_beta   90.00
_cell.angle_gamma   90.00
#
_symmetry.space_group_name_H-M   'P 1'
#
loop_
_entity.id
_entity.type
_entity.pdbx_description
1 polymer ?
#
loop_
_entity_poly.entity_id
_entity_poly.type
_entity_poly.pdbx_seq_one_letter_code
_entity_poly.pdbx_strand_id
1 'polypeptide(L)'
;MLRKQENMELSKAKQGIYSQLSRRKMRDRHGLFIAEGRKSIEDTIGSFEVEAIVSTNPESIPEEWGCRNVSFVVSQGQMGKISSLSTPSDILAVYRIPDGYYDNVPEPAPDKLYLLLDGVQDPGNLGTIIRTAHWFGIDRIYASKDTVDIFNPKTVQSTMGSLGRVEVVYCDLCRLLNDNPEIPVYGTLLNGDNIYEASLSASGFIIMGNEGKGISAPIRNMVTSPLLIPPYDSGNHSESLNVAVATAVVLSQFRGCLNGGLKWGGIGRDGAGLGWIGLDGIPIPILPYPALFSPISPHRAPSHPARPYRVSGALSIRSRNWSSLGVMMISVRRFSARPEEVELVAMGLYSPLPPAVRREGSMPKSFCSA
;
A
#
# COMPACT_ATOMS: atom_id res chain seq x y z
N MET A 1 7.80 37.06 23.76
CA MET A 1 9.17 37.12 23.22
C MET A 1 9.50 35.76 22.63
N LEU A 2 9.37 35.61 21.32
CA LEU A 2 9.75 34.40 20.58
C LEU A 2 11.28 34.36 20.55
N ARG A 3 11.90 33.39 21.23
CA ARG A 3 13.33 33.10 21.01
C ARG A 3 13.46 32.62 19.56
N LYS A 4 14.26 33.33 18.76
CA LYS A 4 14.74 32.84 17.45
C LYS A 4 15.24 31.41 17.64
N GLN A 5 14.75 30.46 16.84
CA GLN A 5 15.32 29.11 16.77
C GLN A 5 16.82 29.24 16.47
N GLU A 6 17.67 28.84 17.40
CA GLU A 6 19.09 28.68 17.14
C GLU A 6 19.25 27.41 16.30
N ASN A 7 19.39 27.58 14.98
CA ASN A 7 19.76 26.50 14.09
C ASN A 7 21.14 25.98 14.51
N MET A 8 21.20 24.77 15.06
CA MET A 8 22.45 24.14 15.49
C MET A 8 23.09 23.36 14.35
N GLU A 9 24.43 23.37 14.30
CA GLU A 9 25.18 22.46 13.45
C GLU A 9 25.12 21.02 14.00
N LEU A 10 24.98 20.04 13.10
CA LEU A 10 25.03 18.64 13.48
C LEU A 10 26.46 18.24 13.90
N SER A 11 26.64 17.89 15.17
CA SER A 11 27.94 17.46 15.69
C SER A 11 28.44 16.18 14.99
N LYS A 12 29.77 16.03 14.85
CA LYS A 12 30.39 14.84 14.26
C LYS A 12 29.99 13.55 14.98
N ALA A 13 29.80 13.61 16.30
CA ALA A 13 29.37 12.48 17.11
C ALA A 13 27.95 12.03 16.73
N LYS A 14 26.98 12.96 16.68
CA LYS A 14 25.60 12.67 16.27
C LYS A 14 25.53 12.19 14.82
N GLN A 15 26.25 12.84 13.91
CA GLN A 15 26.34 12.41 12.51
C GLN A 15 26.85 10.96 12.39
N GLY A 16 27.88 10.60 13.16
CA GLY A 16 28.44 9.25 13.18
C GLY A 16 27.50 8.19 13.73
N ILE A 17 26.58 8.55 14.63
CA ILE A 17 25.52 7.66 15.12
C ILE A 17 24.45 7.50 14.04
N TYR A 18 23.90 8.61 13.54
CA TYR A 18 22.77 8.61 12.60
C TYR A 18 23.09 7.87 11.30
N SER A 19 24.32 8.01 10.77
CA SER A 19 24.77 7.31 9.56
C SER A 19 24.80 5.80 9.68
N GLN A 20 24.78 5.26 10.90
CA GLN A 20 24.86 3.82 11.14
C GLN A 20 23.51 3.20 11.49
N LEU A 21 22.42 3.98 11.57
CA LEU A 21 21.08 3.49 11.93
C LEU A 21 20.44 2.59 10.86
N SER A 22 21.08 2.43 9.70
CA SER A 22 20.75 1.36 8.75
C SER A 22 20.98 -0.05 9.33
N ARG A 23 21.88 -0.18 10.30
CA ARG A 23 22.24 -1.45 10.94
C ARG A 23 21.41 -1.66 12.20
N ARG A 24 20.72 -2.81 12.29
CA ARG A 24 19.90 -3.19 13.46
C ARG A 24 20.66 -3.06 14.78
N LYS A 25 21.88 -3.63 14.86
CA LYS A 25 22.75 -3.53 16.04
C LYS A 25 22.93 -2.09 16.56
N MET A 26 22.96 -1.10 15.66
CA MET A 26 23.15 0.29 16.03
C MET A 26 21.83 0.94 16.46
N ARG A 27 20.70 0.56 15.85
CA ARG A 27 19.37 0.94 16.34
C ARG A 27 19.13 0.40 17.75
N ASP A 28 19.40 -0.88 17.98
CA ASP A 28 19.25 -1.51 19.31
C ASP A 28 20.15 -0.84 20.35
N ARG A 29 21.41 -0.54 19.99
CA ARG A 29 22.37 0.09 20.90
C ARG A 29 21.97 1.49 21.32
N HIS A 30 21.39 2.27 20.41
CA HIS A 30 21.08 3.67 20.65
C HIS A 30 19.61 3.93 20.96
N GLY A 31 18.73 2.95 20.75
CA GLY A 31 17.28 3.11 20.86
C GLY A 31 16.74 4.10 19.84
N LEU A 32 17.31 4.16 18.62
CA LEU A 32 16.96 5.16 17.60
C LEU A 32 16.62 4.52 16.26
N PHE A 33 15.71 5.17 15.52
CA PHE A 33 15.45 4.87 14.11
C PHE A 33 15.21 6.14 13.30
N ILE A 34 15.18 5.99 11.97
CA ILE A 34 15.08 7.10 11.02
C ILE A 34 13.79 6.98 10.20
N ALA A 35 13.11 8.10 10.01
CA ALA A 35 12.11 8.29 8.95
C ALA A 35 12.55 9.43 8.02
N GLU A 36 12.47 9.20 6.71
CA GLU A 36 12.92 10.16 5.69
C GLU A 36 11.75 10.62 4.82
N GLY A 37 11.76 11.89 4.45
CA GLY A 37 10.72 12.48 3.62
C GLY A 37 9.61 13.13 4.43
N ARG A 38 9.21 14.32 4.00
CA ARG A 38 8.21 15.17 4.67
C ARG A 38 6.95 14.41 5.05
N LYS A 39 6.34 13.70 4.10
CA LYS A 39 5.08 12.98 4.33
C LYS A 39 5.22 11.88 5.40
N SER A 40 6.32 11.13 5.37
CA SER A 40 6.60 10.09 6.36
C SER A 40 6.75 10.68 7.77
N ILE A 41 7.40 11.84 7.87
CA ILE A 41 7.56 12.57 9.14
C ILE A 41 6.21 13.11 9.61
N GLU A 42 5.42 13.76 8.75
CA GLU A 42 4.07 14.28 9.07
C GLU A 42 3.14 13.20 9.62
N ASP A 43 3.20 11.99 9.07
CA ASP A 43 2.32 10.89 9.49
C ASP A 43 2.80 10.19 10.78
N THR A 44 4.08 10.34 11.14
CA THR A 44 4.68 9.70 12.32
C THR A 44 4.92 10.67 13.48
N ILE A 45 4.88 11.99 13.22
CA ILE A 45 5.03 13.01 14.24
C ILE A 45 3.91 12.85 15.28
N GLY A 46 4.28 12.87 16.56
CA GLY A 46 3.35 12.62 17.68
C GLY A 46 3.06 11.15 17.97
N SER A 47 3.43 10.22 17.08
CA SER A 47 3.37 8.77 17.37
C SER A 47 4.64 8.27 18.07
N PHE A 48 5.78 8.94 17.82
CA PHE A 48 7.08 8.60 18.41
C PHE A 48 7.75 9.86 18.99
N GLU A 49 8.58 9.67 20.00
CA GLU A 49 9.39 10.74 20.55
C GLU A 49 10.47 11.16 19.54
N VAL A 50 10.50 12.44 19.19
CA VAL A 50 11.49 13.03 18.28
C VAL A 50 12.80 13.25 19.02
N GLU A 51 13.86 12.55 18.62
CA GLU A 51 15.23 12.83 19.07
C GLU A 51 15.83 14.01 18.30
N ALA A 52 15.61 14.08 16.98
CA ALA A 52 16.12 15.17 16.15
C ALA A 52 15.36 15.29 14.83
N ILE A 53 15.31 16.50 14.28
CA ILE A 53 15.00 16.74 12.88
C ILE A 53 16.24 17.31 12.20
N VAL A 54 16.66 16.68 11.11
CA VAL A 54 17.79 17.11 10.30
C VAL A 54 17.24 17.59 8.96
N SER A 55 17.62 18.79 8.53
CA SER A 55 17.16 19.33 7.25
C SER A 55 18.24 20.11 6.52
N THR A 56 18.17 20.08 5.19
CA THR A 56 18.94 20.98 4.32
C THR A 56 18.25 22.34 4.12
N ASN A 57 16.98 22.47 4.55
CA ASN A 57 16.18 23.69 4.46
C ASN A 57 15.36 23.90 5.77
N PRO A 58 15.94 24.55 6.80
CA PRO A 58 15.30 24.70 8.11
C PRO A 58 13.96 25.46 8.06
N GLU A 59 13.81 26.41 7.14
CA GLU A 59 12.59 27.20 6.99
C GLU A 59 11.38 26.35 6.58
N SER A 60 11.64 25.15 6.08
CA SER A 60 10.61 24.20 5.67
C SER A 60 10.08 23.33 6.84
N ILE A 61 10.67 23.42 8.03
CA ILE A 61 10.25 22.63 9.19
C ILE A 61 9.06 23.33 9.87
N PRO A 62 7.87 22.71 9.92
CA PRO A 62 6.72 23.30 10.61
C PRO A 62 6.98 23.50 12.10
N GLU A 63 6.63 24.68 12.63
CA GLU A 63 6.83 25.00 14.06
C GLU A 63 6.08 24.05 15.00
N GLU A 64 4.94 23.52 14.52
CA GLU A 64 4.03 22.63 15.22
C GLU A 64 4.58 21.22 15.48
N TRP A 65 5.66 20.81 14.80
CA TRP A 65 6.30 19.50 15.03
C TRP A 65 7.02 19.41 16.38
N GLY A 66 6.94 20.46 17.21
CA GLY A 66 7.46 20.45 18.59
C GLY A 66 8.99 20.48 18.66
N CYS A 67 9.68 20.66 17.53
CA CYS A 67 11.13 20.52 17.39
C CYS A 67 11.93 21.71 17.91
N ARG A 68 11.32 22.57 18.75
CA ARG A 68 11.89 23.86 19.18
C ARG A 68 13.30 23.77 19.78
N ASN A 69 13.78 22.57 20.14
CA ASN A 69 15.11 22.33 20.71
C ASN A 69 16.03 21.37 19.94
N VAL A 70 15.65 20.73 18.81
CA VAL A 70 16.53 19.77 18.12
C VAL A 70 16.36 19.74 16.58
N SER A 71 16.44 20.89 15.93
CA SER A 71 16.57 20.99 14.46
C SER A 71 18.02 21.27 14.06
N PHE A 72 18.62 20.35 13.28
CA PHE A 72 19.96 20.52 12.73
C PHE A 72 19.90 20.94 11.27
N VAL A 73 20.68 21.97 10.92
CA VAL A 73 20.88 22.38 9.54
C VAL A 73 22.13 21.72 9.01
N VAL A 74 22.01 21.02 7.87
CA VAL A 74 23.12 20.29 7.27
C VAL A 74 23.25 20.61 5.78
N SER A 75 24.46 20.46 5.26
CA SER A 75 24.68 20.47 3.80
C SER A 75 24.10 19.22 3.14
N GLN A 76 23.86 19.28 1.83
CA GLN A 76 23.46 18.11 1.01
C GLN A 76 24.45 16.94 1.16
N GLY A 77 25.75 17.23 1.22
CA GLY A 77 26.78 16.20 1.41
C GLY A 77 26.76 15.56 2.81
N GLN A 78 26.34 16.29 3.85
CA GLN A 78 26.13 15.71 5.18
C GLN A 78 24.82 14.89 5.23
N MET A 79 23.75 15.37 4.59
CA MET A 79 22.49 14.63 4.47
C MET A 79 22.70 13.28 3.78
N GLY A 80 23.44 13.27 2.67
CA GLY A 80 23.78 12.02 1.97
C GLY A 80 24.59 11.01 2.78
N LYS A 81 25.24 11.42 3.88
CA LYS A 81 25.95 10.49 4.78
C LYS A 81 25.03 9.84 5.81
N ILE A 82 23.87 10.42 6.10
CA ILE A 82 22.93 9.93 7.12
C ILE A 82 21.67 9.30 6.52
N SER A 83 21.33 9.67 5.29
CA SER A 83 20.23 9.09 4.51
C SER A 83 20.49 7.62 4.16
N SER A 84 19.44 6.81 4.23
CA SER A 84 19.40 5.44 3.70
C SER A 84 18.89 5.38 2.26
N LEU A 85 18.39 6.50 1.72
CA LEU A 85 17.91 6.61 0.34
C LEU A 85 19.05 6.86 -0.65
N SER A 86 18.88 6.34 -1.87
CA SER A 86 19.79 6.63 -3.00
C SER A 86 19.75 8.10 -3.42
N THR A 87 18.57 8.72 -3.28
CA THR A 87 18.36 10.15 -3.45
C THR A 87 17.86 10.69 -2.10
N PRO A 88 18.74 11.26 -1.27
CA PRO A 88 18.37 11.76 0.05
C PRO A 88 17.23 12.78 -0.02
N SER A 89 16.28 12.70 0.91
CA SER A 89 15.31 13.78 1.10
C SER A 89 15.99 15.00 1.73
N ASP A 90 15.40 16.17 1.53
CA ASP A 90 15.76 17.42 2.20
C ASP A 90 15.49 17.44 3.72
N ILE A 91 14.79 16.44 4.25
CA ILE A 91 14.39 16.34 5.65
C ILE A 91 14.37 14.89 6.14
N LEU A 92 14.84 14.71 7.37
CA LEU A 92 15.00 13.43 8.05
C LEU A 92 14.66 13.59 9.53
N ALA A 93 13.81 12.72 10.06
CA ALA A 93 13.53 12.64 11.49
C ALA A 93 14.28 11.45 12.10
N VAL A 94 14.87 11.67 13.26
CA VAL A 94 15.40 10.63 14.14
C VAL A 94 14.45 10.51 15.31
N TYR A 95 13.91 9.31 15.52
CA TYR A 95 12.96 9.00 16.58
C TYR A 95 13.58 8.06 17.60
N ARG A 96 13.09 8.11 18.84
CA ARG A 96 13.36 7.08 19.82
C ARG A 96 12.46 5.87 19.60
N ILE A 97 13.06 4.68 19.69
CA ILE A 97 12.30 3.44 19.84
C ILE A 97 11.78 3.41 21.29
N PRO A 98 10.49 3.14 21.52
CA PRO A 98 9.95 3.07 22.88
C PRO A 98 10.69 2.04 23.74
N ASP A 99 10.96 2.39 25.00
CA ASP A 99 11.58 1.47 25.94
C ASP A 99 10.70 0.23 26.13
N GLY A 100 11.30 -0.96 26.10
CA GLY A 100 10.58 -2.23 26.22
C GLY A 100 9.69 -2.59 25.02
N TYR A 101 9.82 -1.92 23.87
CA TYR A 101 9.01 -2.19 22.67
C TYR A 101 8.92 -3.68 22.30
N TYR A 102 10.02 -4.43 22.45
CA TYR A 102 10.09 -5.85 22.09
C TYR A 102 9.72 -6.81 23.23
N ASP A 103 9.49 -6.29 24.44
CA ASP A 103 9.24 -7.11 25.63
C ASP A 103 7.74 -7.23 25.94
N ASN A 104 6.94 -6.26 25.50
CA ASN A 104 5.50 -6.24 25.73
C ASN A 104 4.75 -7.00 24.63
N VAL A 105 3.89 -7.93 25.05
CA VAL A 105 2.97 -8.66 24.16
C VAL A 105 1.56 -8.45 24.67
N PRO A 106 0.82 -7.45 24.18
CA PRO A 106 -0.56 -7.22 24.58
C PRO A 106 -1.45 -8.41 24.21
N GLU A 107 -2.32 -8.81 25.13
CA GLU A 107 -3.30 -9.86 24.87
C GLU A 107 -4.26 -9.44 23.74
N PRO A 108 -4.62 -10.38 22.85
CA PRO A 108 -5.60 -10.14 21.80
C PRO A 108 -7.02 -10.15 22.38
N ALA A 109 -7.87 -9.27 21.88
CA ALA A 109 -9.29 -9.28 22.19
C ALA A 109 -10.01 -10.24 21.24
N PRO A 110 -10.88 -11.14 21.73
CA PRO A 110 -11.48 -12.21 20.91
C PRO A 110 -12.45 -11.71 19.83
N ASP A 111 -12.90 -10.46 19.92
CA ASP A 111 -13.81 -9.79 19.00
C ASP A 111 -13.10 -9.01 17.88
N LYS A 112 -11.77 -9.08 17.80
CA LYS A 112 -10.96 -8.37 16.80
C LYS A 112 -10.31 -9.30 15.78
N LEU A 113 -9.95 -8.71 14.64
CA LEU A 113 -9.21 -9.37 13.57
C LEU A 113 -7.75 -8.93 13.62
N TYR A 114 -6.84 -9.90 13.59
CA TYR A 114 -5.40 -9.69 13.70
C TYR A 114 -4.66 -10.38 12.56
N LEU A 115 -3.56 -9.76 12.11
CA LEU A 115 -2.61 -10.40 11.22
C LEU A 115 -1.48 -11.05 12.04
N LEU A 116 -1.13 -12.28 11.68
CA LEU A 116 0.04 -12.99 12.18
C LEU A 116 1.05 -13.16 11.03
N LEU A 117 2.29 -12.71 11.24
CA LEU A 117 3.36 -12.84 10.26
C LEU A 117 4.38 -13.88 10.72
N ASP A 118 4.42 -15.00 10.03
CA ASP A 118 5.33 -16.11 10.32
C ASP A 118 6.57 -16.03 9.44
N GLY A 119 7.58 -15.30 9.92
CA GLY A 119 8.90 -15.24 9.34
C GLY A 119 9.01 -14.42 8.06
N VAL A 120 8.23 -13.34 7.90
CA VAL A 120 8.33 -12.44 6.73
C VAL A 120 9.69 -11.73 6.74
N GLN A 121 10.49 -11.90 5.68
CA GLN A 121 11.89 -11.43 5.68
C GLN A 121 12.13 -10.17 4.86
N ASP A 122 11.33 -9.90 3.83
CA ASP A 122 11.55 -8.71 3.00
C ASP A 122 10.99 -7.45 3.70
N PRO A 123 11.82 -6.42 3.95
CA PRO A 123 11.36 -5.18 4.58
C PRO A 123 10.31 -4.42 3.77
N GLY A 124 10.31 -4.56 2.43
CA GLY A 124 9.32 -3.92 1.56
C GLY A 124 7.94 -4.60 1.68
N ASN A 125 7.92 -5.93 1.76
CA ASN A 125 6.73 -6.71 2.03
C ASN A 125 6.15 -6.34 3.40
N LEU A 126 6.96 -6.32 4.46
CA LEU A 126 6.48 -5.92 5.80
C LEU A 126 5.88 -4.50 5.77
N GLY A 127 6.57 -3.53 5.16
CA GLY A 127 6.04 -2.16 5.10
C GLY A 127 4.74 -2.05 4.30
N THR A 128 4.62 -2.81 3.20
CA THR A 128 3.38 -2.89 2.42
C THR A 128 2.26 -3.53 3.23
N ILE A 129 2.53 -4.63 3.94
CA ILE A 129 1.57 -5.30 4.83
C ILE A 129 1.07 -4.34 5.91
N ILE A 130 1.96 -3.60 6.58
CA ILE A 130 1.58 -2.60 7.61
C ILE A 130 0.64 -1.54 7.02
N ARG A 131 0.98 -1.02 5.84
CA ARG A 131 0.14 -0.03 5.14
C ARG A 131 -1.23 -0.60 4.75
N THR A 132 -1.25 -1.83 4.26
CA THR A 132 -2.48 -2.54 3.90
C THR A 132 -3.34 -2.84 5.14
N ALA A 133 -2.71 -3.28 6.23
CA ALA A 133 -3.35 -3.51 7.52
C ALA A 133 -4.05 -2.24 8.02
N HIS A 134 -3.33 -1.11 8.02
CA HIS A 134 -3.89 0.19 8.37
C HIS A 134 -5.12 0.55 7.51
N TRP A 135 -5.02 0.37 6.20
CA TRP A 135 -6.12 0.65 5.26
C TRP A 135 -7.39 -0.16 5.56
N PHE A 136 -7.23 -1.43 5.94
CA PHE A 136 -8.34 -2.31 6.29
C PHE A 136 -8.69 -2.29 7.79
N GLY A 137 -8.18 -1.31 8.55
CA GLY A 137 -8.51 -1.14 9.97
C GLY A 137 -8.03 -2.28 10.87
N ILE A 138 -6.92 -2.92 10.51
CA ILE A 138 -6.18 -3.81 11.40
C ILE A 138 -5.21 -2.92 12.19
N ASP A 139 -5.41 -2.83 13.50
CA ASP A 139 -4.63 -1.96 14.40
C ASP A 139 -3.39 -2.67 14.97
N ARG A 140 -3.33 -4.01 14.90
CA ARG A 140 -2.23 -4.80 15.44
C ARG A 140 -1.85 -5.99 14.55
N ILE A 141 -0.54 -6.19 14.43
CA ILE A 141 0.10 -7.32 13.77
C ILE A 141 0.96 -8.05 14.81
N TYR A 142 0.79 -9.35 14.95
CA TYR A 142 1.70 -10.20 15.72
C TYR A 142 2.70 -10.85 14.76
N ALA A 143 3.98 -10.62 14.97
CA ALA A 143 5.05 -11.14 14.12
C ALA A 143 5.91 -12.12 14.91
N SER A 144 6.34 -13.20 14.26
CA SER A 144 7.36 -14.07 14.82
C SER A 144 8.68 -13.29 15.00
N LYS A 145 9.50 -13.70 15.98
CA LYS A 145 10.77 -13.00 16.30
C LYS A 145 11.80 -13.00 15.17
N ASP A 146 11.67 -13.92 14.21
CA ASP A 146 12.51 -13.98 13.02
C ASP A 146 12.01 -13.08 11.88
N THR A 147 10.81 -12.48 11.97
CA THR A 147 10.34 -11.46 11.00
C THR A 147 11.25 -10.24 10.98
N VAL A 148 11.40 -9.62 9.81
CA VAL A 148 12.23 -8.41 9.63
C VAL A 148 11.82 -7.29 10.59
N ASP A 149 12.81 -6.53 11.06
CA ASP A 149 12.61 -5.43 12.01
C ASP A 149 11.77 -4.29 11.40
N ILE A 150 10.73 -3.88 12.13
CA ILE A 150 9.80 -2.80 11.77
C ILE A 150 10.53 -1.46 11.60
N PHE A 151 11.60 -1.23 12.38
CA PHE A 151 12.40 -0.01 12.33
C PHE A 151 13.53 -0.06 11.30
N ASN A 152 13.58 -1.09 10.44
CA ASN A 152 14.43 -1.10 9.27
C ASN A 152 14.09 0.11 8.37
N PRO A 153 15.08 0.92 7.90
CA PRO A 153 14.79 2.11 7.10
C PRO A 153 13.94 1.83 5.85
N LYS A 154 14.14 0.67 5.21
CA LYS A 154 13.32 0.26 4.05
C LYS A 154 11.90 -0.07 4.47
N THR A 155 11.69 -0.73 5.62
CA THR A 155 10.35 -0.99 6.16
C THR A 155 9.66 0.32 6.51
N VAL A 156 10.31 1.19 7.29
CA VAL A 156 9.78 2.51 7.67
C VAL A 156 9.33 3.29 6.43
N GLN A 157 10.17 3.34 5.39
CA GLN A 157 9.79 4.02 4.16
C GLN A 157 8.63 3.35 3.41
N SER A 158 8.62 2.02 3.33
CA SER A 158 7.55 1.28 2.67
C SER A 158 6.20 1.41 3.40
N THR A 159 6.17 1.75 4.69
CA THR A 159 4.91 1.99 5.43
C THR A 159 4.15 3.24 4.96
N MET A 160 4.83 4.19 4.32
CA MET A 160 4.30 5.51 3.96
C MET A 160 3.50 6.17 5.10
N GLY A 161 4.09 6.21 6.30
CA GLY A 161 3.48 6.88 7.45
C GLY A 161 2.56 6.01 8.32
N SER A 162 2.25 4.78 7.89
CA SER A 162 1.37 3.89 8.66
C SER A 162 2.01 3.29 9.92
N LEU A 163 3.31 3.53 10.14
CA LEU A 163 4.08 3.02 11.28
C LEU A 163 3.49 3.43 12.64
N GLY A 164 2.92 4.63 12.76
CA GLY A 164 2.30 5.12 14.01
C GLY A 164 0.85 4.67 14.22
N ARG A 165 0.28 3.90 13.28
CA ARG A 165 -1.15 3.54 13.26
C ARG A 165 -1.40 2.05 13.45
N VAL A 166 -0.39 1.22 13.22
CA VAL A 166 -0.47 -0.24 13.37
C VAL A 166 0.67 -0.69 14.26
N GLU A 167 0.32 -1.31 15.37
CA GLU A 167 1.28 -1.87 16.33
C GLU A 167 1.80 -3.21 15.82
N VAL A 168 3.12 -3.36 15.63
CA VAL A 168 3.74 -4.66 15.31
C VAL A 168 4.41 -5.22 16.56
N VAL A 169 3.86 -6.32 17.07
CA VAL A 169 4.28 -6.99 18.29
C VAL A 169 5.09 -8.23 17.92
N TYR A 170 6.32 -8.34 18.40
CA TYR A 170 7.18 -9.50 18.13
C TYR A 170 7.04 -10.53 19.25
N CYS A 171 6.48 -11.71 18.97
CA CYS A 171 6.21 -12.72 19.98
C CYS A 171 6.44 -14.15 19.49
N ASP A 172 6.25 -15.11 20.40
CA ASP A 172 6.13 -16.53 20.03
C ASP A 172 4.70 -16.77 19.55
N LEU A 173 4.52 -16.98 18.25
CA LEU A 173 3.19 -17.18 17.66
C LEU A 173 2.54 -18.49 18.10
N CYS A 174 3.31 -19.55 18.33
CA CYS A 174 2.75 -20.82 18.82
C CYS A 174 2.19 -20.64 20.22
N ARG A 175 2.89 -19.92 21.08
CA ARG A 175 2.39 -19.58 22.42
C ARG A 175 1.13 -18.72 22.34
N LEU A 176 1.15 -17.64 21.55
CA LEU A 176 0.01 -16.75 21.37
C LEU A 176 -1.25 -17.52 20.96
N LEU A 177 -1.13 -18.43 19.99
CA LEU A 177 -2.25 -19.24 19.50
C LEU A 177 -2.73 -20.27 20.55
N ASN A 178 -1.83 -20.88 21.31
CA ASN A 178 -2.20 -21.84 22.37
C ASN A 178 -2.90 -21.16 23.54
N ASP A 179 -2.48 -19.93 23.88
CA ASP A 179 -3.04 -19.16 24.98
C ASP A 179 -4.44 -18.58 24.64
N ASN A 180 -4.84 -18.59 23.35
CA ASN A 180 -6.10 -18.04 22.85
C ASN A 180 -6.87 -19.03 21.95
N PRO A 181 -7.24 -20.23 22.46
CA PRO A 181 -7.83 -21.31 21.66
C PRO A 181 -9.25 -21.01 21.14
N GLU A 182 -9.93 -20.01 21.69
CA GLU A 182 -11.27 -19.58 21.29
C GLU A 182 -11.27 -18.68 20.04
N ILE A 183 -10.12 -18.12 19.66
CA ILE A 183 -10.00 -17.22 18.51
C ILE A 183 -9.77 -18.07 17.24
N PRO A 184 -10.61 -17.95 16.20
CA PRO A 184 -10.44 -18.69 14.95
C PRO A 184 -9.09 -18.42 14.28
N VAL A 185 -8.45 -19.47 13.75
CA VAL A 185 -7.12 -19.40 13.14
C VAL A 185 -7.20 -19.70 11.64
N TYR A 186 -7.07 -18.65 10.84
CA TYR A 186 -7.06 -18.72 9.38
C TYR A 186 -5.62 -18.75 8.87
N GLY A 187 -5.27 -19.74 8.05
CA GLY A 187 -3.92 -19.86 7.48
C GLY A 187 -3.95 -19.83 5.96
N THR A 188 -3.20 -18.90 5.33
CA THR A 188 -3.11 -18.87 3.87
C THR A 188 -2.17 -19.97 3.36
N LEU A 189 -2.73 -20.99 2.72
CA LEU A 189 -2.03 -22.22 2.31
C LEU A 189 -2.39 -22.57 0.87
N LEU A 190 -1.47 -23.27 0.18
CA LEU A 190 -1.73 -23.78 -1.18
C LEU A 190 -2.79 -24.90 -1.20
N ASN A 191 -2.92 -25.63 -0.10
CA ASN A 191 -3.93 -26.67 0.10
C ASN A 191 -4.95 -26.18 1.14
N GLY A 192 -5.78 -25.22 0.76
CA GLY A 192 -6.83 -24.66 1.61
C GLY A 192 -8.14 -24.45 0.83
N ASP A 193 -9.18 -24.04 1.56
CA ASP A 193 -10.48 -23.76 0.99
C ASP A 193 -10.46 -22.46 0.19
N ASN A 194 -11.24 -22.39 -0.90
CA ASN A 194 -11.36 -21.17 -1.69
C ASN A 194 -11.86 -20.01 -0.80
N ILE A 195 -11.03 -18.98 -0.61
CA ILE A 195 -11.34 -17.84 0.26
C ILE A 195 -12.61 -17.09 -0.16
N TYR A 196 -13.00 -17.17 -1.43
CA TYR A 196 -14.21 -16.52 -1.95
C TYR A 196 -15.50 -17.29 -1.62
N GLU A 197 -15.37 -18.56 -1.21
CA GLU A 197 -16.49 -19.45 -0.85
C GLU A 197 -16.50 -19.76 0.65
N ALA A 198 -15.36 -19.61 1.33
CA ALA A 198 -15.21 -19.84 2.75
C ALA A 198 -16.06 -18.89 3.60
N SER A 199 -16.53 -19.40 4.75
CA SER A 199 -17.20 -18.59 5.76
C SER A 199 -16.16 -17.88 6.61
N LEU A 200 -16.05 -16.56 6.47
CA LEU A 200 -15.09 -15.72 7.18
C LEU A 200 -15.74 -15.01 8.37
N SER A 201 -15.05 -15.00 9.50
CA SER A 201 -15.47 -14.30 10.72
C SER A 201 -15.03 -12.83 10.72
N ALA A 202 -15.71 -12.02 11.53
CA ALA A 202 -15.32 -10.64 11.84
C ALA A 202 -14.04 -10.54 12.65
N SER A 203 -13.75 -11.59 13.42
CA SER A 203 -12.62 -11.70 14.34
C SER A 203 -11.83 -12.98 14.06
N GLY A 204 -10.56 -12.99 14.48
CA GLY A 204 -9.68 -14.14 14.25
C GLY A 204 -8.22 -13.75 14.04
N PHE A 205 -7.39 -14.77 13.95
CA PHE A 205 -6.00 -14.67 13.52
C PHE A 205 -5.88 -15.05 12.05
N ILE A 206 -5.33 -14.16 11.23
CA ILE A 206 -4.99 -14.44 9.83
C ILE A 206 -3.48 -14.58 9.72
N ILE A 207 -3.01 -15.79 9.41
CA ILE A 207 -1.59 -16.11 9.34
C ILE A 207 -1.11 -16.01 7.89
N MET A 208 -0.09 -15.17 7.69
CA MET A 208 0.68 -15.04 6.46
C MET A 208 2.09 -15.60 6.69
N GLY A 209 2.52 -16.49 5.81
CA GLY A 209 3.82 -17.16 5.93
C GLY A 209 4.97 -16.47 5.22
N ASN A 210 6.17 -17.00 5.43
CA ASN A 210 7.39 -16.61 4.73
C ASN A 210 7.27 -16.77 3.21
N GLU A 211 7.90 -15.87 2.46
CA GLU A 211 7.83 -15.81 0.99
C GLU A 211 8.29 -17.09 0.28
N GLY A 212 9.22 -17.84 0.85
CA GLY A 212 9.74 -19.08 0.27
C GLY A 212 9.27 -20.36 0.95
N LYS A 213 9.14 -20.34 2.28
CA LYS A 213 8.79 -21.53 3.07
C LYS A 213 7.29 -21.64 3.39
N GLY A 214 6.53 -20.57 3.17
CA GLY A 214 5.16 -20.44 3.65
C GLY A 214 5.08 -20.48 5.18
N ILE A 215 3.91 -20.86 5.69
CA ILE A 215 3.67 -21.01 7.13
C ILE A 215 4.45 -22.22 7.66
N SER A 216 5.19 -22.03 8.74
CA SER A 216 5.98 -23.05 9.43
C SER A 216 5.10 -24.22 9.91
N ALA A 217 5.68 -25.42 9.96
CA ALA A 217 4.93 -26.62 10.32
C ALA A 217 4.24 -26.55 11.70
N PRO A 218 4.87 -26.02 12.78
CA PRO A 218 4.20 -25.91 14.08
C PRO A 218 2.94 -25.05 14.02
N ILE A 219 3.02 -23.87 13.39
CA ILE A 219 1.89 -22.94 13.27
C ILE A 219 0.83 -23.47 12.32
N ARG A 220 1.24 -24.11 11.22
CA ARG A 220 0.33 -24.74 10.25
C ARG A 220 -0.59 -25.78 10.91
N ASN A 221 -0.08 -26.54 11.87
CA ASN A 221 -0.87 -27.55 12.60
C ASN A 221 -1.92 -26.94 13.54
N MET A 222 -1.84 -25.64 13.83
CA MET A 222 -2.78 -24.90 14.66
C MET A 222 -3.85 -24.15 13.85
N VAL A 223 -3.76 -24.21 12.52
CA VAL A 223 -4.74 -23.58 11.62
C VAL A 223 -6.07 -24.34 11.69
N THR A 224 -7.13 -23.64 12.08
CA THR A 224 -8.50 -24.18 12.11
C THR A 224 -9.20 -24.04 10.76
N SER A 225 -8.78 -23.08 9.93
CA SER A 225 -9.40 -22.78 8.64
C SER A 225 -8.33 -22.46 7.59
N PRO A 226 -7.88 -23.46 6.81
CA PRO A 226 -6.91 -23.25 5.75
C PRO A 226 -7.59 -22.51 4.59
N LEU A 227 -7.02 -21.41 4.13
CA LEU A 227 -7.56 -20.58 3.05
C LEU A 227 -6.62 -20.55 1.86
N LEU A 228 -7.18 -20.61 0.65
CA LEU A 228 -6.49 -20.51 -0.63
C LEU A 228 -7.07 -19.33 -1.41
N ILE A 229 -6.18 -18.49 -1.94
CA ILE A 229 -6.52 -17.58 -3.04
C ILE A 229 -6.35 -18.41 -4.33
N PRO A 230 -7.44 -18.85 -5.00
CA PRO A 230 -7.31 -19.70 -6.17
C PRO A 230 -6.64 -18.91 -7.30
N PRO A 231 -5.67 -19.50 -8.01
CA PRO A 231 -5.20 -18.92 -9.26
C PRO A 231 -6.32 -18.95 -10.30
N TYR A 232 -6.26 -18.03 -11.27
CA TYR A 232 -7.26 -17.98 -12.34
C TYR A 232 -7.20 -19.22 -13.25
N ASP A 233 -5.99 -19.67 -13.62
CA ASP A 233 -5.79 -20.90 -14.38
C ASP A 233 -5.30 -22.02 -13.46
N SER A 234 -5.99 -23.15 -13.44
CA SER A 234 -5.64 -24.32 -12.62
C SER A 234 -4.45 -25.13 -13.17
N GLY A 235 -3.97 -24.80 -14.38
CA GLY A 235 -3.10 -25.69 -15.15
C GLY A 235 -1.59 -25.54 -14.98
N ASN A 236 -1.04 -24.44 -14.44
CA ASN A 236 0.42 -24.20 -14.53
C ASN A 236 1.02 -23.11 -13.62
N HIS A 237 0.49 -22.90 -12.41
CA HIS A 237 1.12 -21.95 -11.48
C HIS A 237 1.95 -22.68 -10.42
N SER A 238 3.27 -22.68 -10.62
CA SER A 238 4.23 -23.21 -9.64
C SER A 238 4.61 -22.20 -8.55
N GLU A 239 4.15 -20.96 -8.67
CA GLU A 239 4.57 -19.86 -7.78
C GLU A 239 3.40 -19.32 -6.95
N SER A 240 3.64 -19.15 -5.66
CA SER A 240 2.75 -18.46 -4.75
C SER A 240 2.75 -16.95 -5.02
N LEU A 241 1.61 -16.30 -4.76
CA LEU A 241 1.50 -14.85 -4.78
C LEU A 241 2.47 -14.21 -3.76
N ASN A 242 3.00 -13.03 -4.08
CA ASN A 242 3.77 -12.25 -3.12
C ASN A 242 2.97 -12.04 -1.81
N VAL A 243 3.61 -12.24 -0.65
CA VAL A 243 2.93 -12.24 0.66
C VAL A 243 2.17 -10.94 0.94
N ALA A 244 2.68 -9.77 0.54
CA ALA A 244 1.99 -8.51 0.75
C ALA A 244 0.75 -8.38 -0.15
N VAL A 245 0.84 -8.85 -1.39
CA VAL A 245 -0.30 -8.88 -2.32
C VAL A 245 -1.37 -9.87 -1.83
N ALA A 246 -0.96 -11.05 -1.39
CA ALA A 246 -1.86 -12.04 -0.80
C ALA A 246 -2.56 -11.48 0.44
N THR A 247 -1.82 -10.78 1.31
CA THR A 247 -2.38 -10.10 2.49
C THR A 247 -3.47 -9.10 2.10
N ALA A 248 -3.25 -8.31 1.05
CA ALA A 248 -4.25 -7.34 0.57
C ALA A 248 -5.53 -8.00 0.07
N VAL A 249 -5.42 -9.10 -0.68
CA VAL A 249 -6.59 -9.87 -1.16
C VAL A 249 -7.35 -10.47 0.02
N VAL A 250 -6.63 -11.10 0.96
CA VAL A 250 -7.23 -11.72 2.14
C VAL A 250 -7.95 -10.68 2.99
N LEU A 251 -7.29 -9.57 3.36
CA LEU A 251 -7.92 -8.53 4.17
C LEU A 251 -9.13 -7.89 3.48
N SER A 252 -9.05 -7.66 2.16
CA SER A 252 -10.18 -7.18 1.38
C SER A 252 -11.38 -8.13 1.49
N GLN A 253 -11.15 -9.44 1.42
CA GLN A 253 -12.21 -10.44 1.51
C GLN A 253 -12.82 -10.49 2.91
N PHE A 254 -12.00 -10.49 3.97
CA PHE A 254 -12.49 -10.42 5.36
C PHE A 254 -13.35 -9.18 5.62
N ARG A 255 -12.97 -8.02 5.08
CA ARG A 255 -13.78 -6.78 5.21
C ARG A 255 -15.02 -6.77 4.33
N GLY A 256 -14.98 -7.40 3.15
CA GLY A 256 -16.15 -7.55 2.28
C GLY A 256 -17.29 -8.34 2.92
N CYS A 257 -16.97 -9.35 3.73
CA CYS A 257 -17.94 -10.15 4.45
C CYS A 257 -18.67 -9.37 5.57
N LEU A 258 -18.02 -8.36 6.17
CA LEU A 258 -18.58 -7.59 7.29
C LEU A 258 -19.63 -6.56 6.86
N ASN A 259 -19.59 -6.11 5.62
CA ASN A 259 -20.49 -5.07 5.10
C ASN A 259 -21.72 -5.65 4.37
N GLY A 260 -22.18 -6.85 4.73
CA GLY A 260 -23.36 -7.47 4.11
C GLY A 260 -23.11 -8.11 2.74
N GLY A 261 -21.86 -8.36 2.37
CA GLY A 261 -21.48 -9.29 1.30
C GLY A 261 -21.82 -8.82 -0.11
N LEU A 262 -20.92 -8.06 -0.74
CA LEU A 262 -20.74 -8.23 -2.19
C LEU A 262 -20.12 -9.61 -2.40
N LYS A 263 -20.96 -10.62 -2.60
CA LYS A 263 -20.52 -11.87 -3.22
C LYS A 263 -20.13 -11.52 -4.65
N TRP A 264 -18.83 -11.54 -4.95
CA TRP A 264 -18.39 -11.56 -6.34
C TRP A 264 -18.90 -12.86 -6.96
N GLY A 265 -20.01 -12.79 -7.69
CA GLY A 265 -20.51 -13.92 -8.44
C GLY A 265 -19.41 -14.37 -9.40
N GLY A 266 -18.87 -15.58 -9.16
CA GLY A 266 -17.91 -16.20 -10.07
C GLY A 266 -18.51 -16.26 -11.47
N ILE A 267 -17.76 -15.80 -12.46
CA ILE A 267 -18.09 -16.06 -13.86
C ILE A 267 -17.85 -17.57 -14.04
N GLY A 268 -18.92 -18.35 -14.07
CA GLY A 268 -18.86 -19.78 -14.39
C GLY A 268 -18.16 -20.01 -15.72
N ARG A 269 -17.41 -21.11 -15.84
CA ARG A 269 -16.63 -21.50 -17.04
C ARG A 269 -17.48 -21.83 -18.27
N ASP A 270 -18.79 -21.63 -18.20
CA ASP A 270 -19.73 -22.00 -19.23
C ASP A 270 -20.23 -20.69 -19.83
N GLY A 271 -19.93 -20.42 -21.11
CA GLY A 271 -20.18 -19.17 -21.83
C GLY A 271 -21.65 -18.76 -22.01
N ALA A 272 -22.51 -19.01 -21.02
CA ALA A 272 -23.91 -18.64 -20.97
C ALA A 272 -24.34 -18.41 -19.50
N GLY A 273 -23.72 -17.47 -18.79
CA GLY A 273 -24.10 -17.09 -17.44
C GLY A 273 -24.59 -15.64 -17.36
N LEU A 274 -25.91 -15.44 -17.30
CA LEU A 274 -26.50 -14.15 -16.90
C LEU A 274 -26.16 -13.89 -15.43
N GLY A 275 -25.23 -12.97 -15.18
CA GLY A 275 -24.84 -12.55 -13.84
C GLY A 275 -25.96 -11.79 -13.13
N TRP A 276 -26.20 -12.11 -11.87
CA TRP A 276 -27.11 -11.38 -10.98
C TRP A 276 -26.33 -10.45 -10.06
N ILE A 277 -26.79 -9.20 -9.93
CA ILE A 277 -26.36 -8.28 -8.87
C ILE A 277 -27.64 -7.96 -8.08
N GLY A 278 -27.72 -8.41 -6.84
CA GLY A 278 -28.87 -8.14 -5.97
C GLY A 278 -28.41 -7.69 -4.59
N LEU A 279 -28.78 -6.46 -4.22
CA LEU A 279 -29.04 -6.10 -2.84
C LEU A 279 -30.46 -6.60 -2.52
N ASP A 280 -30.63 -7.37 -1.45
CA ASP A 280 -31.91 -7.74 -0.85
C ASP A 280 -32.98 -8.35 -1.79
N GLY A 281 -32.63 -9.43 -2.49
CA GLY A 281 -33.62 -10.42 -2.93
C GLY A 281 -34.66 -9.98 -3.98
N ILE A 282 -34.51 -8.82 -4.62
CA ILE A 282 -35.38 -8.40 -5.74
C ILE A 282 -34.63 -8.63 -7.07
N PRO A 283 -35.11 -9.54 -7.95
CA PRO A 283 -34.49 -9.72 -9.26
C PRO A 283 -34.82 -8.53 -10.17
N ILE A 284 -33.80 -7.75 -10.54
CA ILE A 284 -33.92 -6.73 -11.59
C ILE A 284 -33.45 -7.36 -12.92
N PRO A 285 -34.31 -7.51 -13.94
CA PRO A 285 -33.91 -8.07 -15.22
C PRO A 285 -33.01 -7.08 -15.99
N ILE A 286 -31.86 -7.56 -16.46
CA ILE A 286 -31.03 -6.86 -17.44
C ILE A 286 -31.71 -7.04 -18.80
N LEU A 287 -32.38 -6.02 -19.30
CA LEU A 287 -32.87 -6.01 -20.68
C LEU A 287 -31.67 -5.94 -21.64
N PRO A 288 -31.57 -6.82 -22.64
CA PRO A 288 -30.51 -6.75 -23.63
C PRO A 288 -30.74 -5.51 -24.51
N TYR A 289 -29.72 -4.67 -24.66
CA TYR A 289 -29.72 -3.63 -25.70
C TYR A 289 -29.95 -4.29 -27.07
N PRO A 290 -30.77 -3.71 -27.96
CA PRO A 290 -31.09 -4.36 -29.23
C PRO A 290 -29.90 -4.27 -30.19
N ALA A 291 -29.63 -5.41 -30.84
CA ALA A 291 -28.82 -5.49 -32.04
C ALA A 291 -29.42 -4.61 -33.14
N LEU A 292 -28.67 -3.62 -33.62
CA LEU A 292 -28.97 -2.88 -34.85
C LEU A 292 -27.71 -2.77 -35.69
N PHE A 293 -27.47 -3.80 -36.50
CA PHE A 293 -26.79 -3.65 -37.77
C PHE A 293 -27.75 -4.14 -38.86
N SER A 294 -28.30 -3.21 -39.62
CA SER A 294 -28.70 -3.46 -41.00
C SER A 294 -28.29 -2.28 -41.86
N PRO A 295 -27.78 -2.51 -43.08
CA PRO A 295 -27.20 -1.48 -43.93
C PRO A 295 -28.30 -0.62 -44.56
N ILE A 296 -27.98 0.66 -44.72
CA ILE A 296 -28.84 1.68 -45.33
C ILE A 296 -29.08 1.35 -46.82
N SER A 297 -30.31 1.55 -47.29
CA SER A 297 -30.60 1.94 -48.68
C SER A 297 -31.32 3.29 -48.69
N PRO A 298 -31.05 4.18 -49.66
CA PRO A 298 -31.45 5.57 -49.61
C PRO A 298 -32.84 5.74 -50.22
N HIS A 299 -33.72 6.57 -49.65
CA HIS A 299 -34.62 7.44 -50.43
C HIS A 299 -35.46 8.37 -49.53
N ARG A 300 -35.52 9.64 -49.97
CA ARG A 300 -36.50 10.70 -49.70
C ARG A 300 -36.48 11.43 -48.36
N ALA A 301 -35.93 12.66 -48.41
CA ALA A 301 -36.30 13.79 -47.57
C ALA A 301 -37.73 14.28 -47.86
N PRO A 302 -38.42 14.88 -46.87
CA PRO A 302 -38.76 16.31 -46.93
C PRO A 302 -38.57 17.02 -45.56
N SER A 303 -37.80 18.12 -45.47
CA SER A 303 -38.22 19.54 -45.56
C SER A 303 -39.17 20.05 -44.44
N HIS A 304 -38.62 20.57 -43.33
CA HIS A 304 -38.83 21.95 -42.83
C HIS A 304 -37.97 22.25 -41.56
N PRO A 305 -37.64 23.54 -41.28
CA PRO A 305 -36.53 23.91 -40.42
C PRO A 305 -36.96 24.33 -38.99
N ALA A 306 -36.15 23.99 -37.99
CA ALA A 306 -36.07 24.73 -36.73
C ALA A 306 -34.65 24.64 -36.14
N ARG A 307 -34.20 25.75 -35.58
CA ARG A 307 -32.81 26.13 -35.25
C ARG A 307 -32.21 25.41 -34.02
N PRO A 308 -30.87 25.47 -33.83
CA PRO A 308 -30.10 24.48 -33.08
C PRO A 308 -29.93 24.81 -31.60
N TYR A 309 -29.92 23.78 -30.75
CA TYR A 309 -29.15 23.80 -29.51
C TYR A 309 -27.82 23.08 -29.73
N ARG A 310 -26.74 23.82 -29.48
CA ARG A 310 -25.35 23.40 -29.66
C ARG A 310 -24.88 22.76 -28.35
N VAL A 311 -24.70 21.44 -28.31
CA VAL A 311 -23.86 20.79 -27.31
C VAL A 311 -22.60 20.31 -28.04
N SER A 312 -21.55 21.11 -27.91
CA SER A 312 -20.20 20.76 -28.31
C SER A 312 -19.57 19.86 -27.25
N GLY A 313 -19.13 18.66 -27.64
CA GLY A 313 -18.32 17.81 -26.76
C GLY A 313 -18.27 16.34 -27.15
N ALA A 314 -17.94 16.02 -28.40
CA ALA A 314 -17.54 14.66 -28.75
C ALA A 314 -16.06 14.47 -28.37
N LEU A 315 -15.78 13.78 -27.27
CA LEU A 315 -14.43 13.26 -27.02
C LEU A 315 -14.26 11.96 -27.82
N SER A 316 -13.72 12.11 -29.04
CA SER A 316 -13.20 11.00 -29.82
C SER A 316 -11.88 10.53 -29.20
N ILE A 317 -11.89 9.38 -28.51
CA ILE A 317 -10.65 8.68 -28.16
C ILE A 317 -10.32 7.75 -29.33
N ARG A 318 -9.41 8.21 -30.20
CA ARG A 318 -8.75 7.34 -31.20
C ARG A 318 -7.87 6.32 -30.46
N SER A 319 -8.06 5.05 -30.79
CA SER A 319 -7.20 3.94 -30.38
C SER A 319 -5.74 4.22 -30.77
N ARG A 320 -4.85 4.28 -29.78
CA ARG A 320 -3.41 4.08 -29.98
C ARG A 320 -3.01 2.78 -29.29
N ASN A 321 -2.21 1.98 -29.99
CA ASN A 321 -1.63 0.73 -29.49
C ASN A 321 -0.88 0.96 -28.17
N TRP A 322 -1.33 0.30 -27.11
CA TRP A 322 -0.59 0.18 -25.85
C TRP A 322 -0.09 -1.26 -25.71
N SER A 323 0.99 -1.58 -26.41
CA SER A 323 1.75 -2.80 -26.20
C SER A 323 3.14 -2.41 -25.68
N SER A 324 3.21 -1.98 -24.42
CA SER A 324 4.40 -1.93 -23.55
C SER A 324 4.22 -0.90 -22.44
N LEU A 325 3.40 -1.18 -21.43
CA LEU A 325 3.45 -0.56 -20.09
C LEU A 325 2.40 -1.24 -19.23
N GLY A 326 2.84 -2.02 -18.23
CA GLY A 326 1.95 -2.64 -17.25
C GLY A 326 1.34 -1.56 -16.37
N VAL A 327 0.13 -1.10 -16.74
CA VAL A 327 -0.68 -0.18 -15.93
C VAL A 327 -1.88 -0.98 -15.42
N MET A 328 -1.93 -1.23 -14.12
CA MET A 328 -3.11 -1.78 -13.46
C MET A 328 -4.07 -0.62 -13.17
N MET A 329 -5.17 -0.55 -13.92
CA MET A 329 -6.25 0.41 -13.67
C MET A 329 -7.21 -0.19 -12.64
N ILE A 330 -7.27 0.38 -11.43
CA ILE A 330 -8.30 0.05 -10.44
C ILE A 330 -9.37 1.13 -10.51
N SER A 331 -10.59 0.77 -10.89
CA SER A 331 -11.75 1.67 -10.86
C SER A 331 -12.37 1.61 -9.47
N VAL A 332 -12.34 2.72 -8.73
CA VAL A 332 -13.04 2.86 -7.45
C VAL A 332 -14.28 3.71 -7.68
N ARG A 333 -15.48 3.11 -7.58
CA ARG A 333 -16.73 3.88 -7.54
C ARG A 333 -16.96 4.40 -6.12
N ARG A 334 -16.97 5.71 -5.95
CA ARG A 334 -17.56 6.35 -4.78
C ARG A 334 -19.08 6.34 -4.97
N PHE A 335 -19.84 5.74 -4.05
CA PHE A 335 -21.30 5.89 -4.05
C PHE A 335 -21.64 7.30 -3.57
N SER A 336 -21.79 8.24 -4.51
CA SER A 336 -22.47 9.51 -4.29
C SER A 336 -23.94 9.33 -4.66
N ALA A 337 -24.87 9.84 -3.84
CA ALA A 337 -26.32 9.77 -4.08
C ALA A 337 -26.80 10.65 -5.24
N ARG A 338 -25.88 11.10 -6.11
CA ARG A 338 -26.18 11.89 -7.31
C ARG A 338 -25.49 11.24 -8.51
N PRO A 339 -26.22 10.87 -9.57
CA PRO A 339 -25.71 10.05 -10.67
C PRO A 339 -24.72 10.74 -11.62
N GLU A 340 -24.25 11.96 -11.31
CA GLU A 340 -23.43 12.77 -12.22
C GLU A 340 -21.96 12.95 -11.79
N GLU A 341 -21.51 12.36 -10.68
CA GLU A 341 -20.11 12.42 -10.26
C GLU A 341 -19.46 11.03 -10.28
N VAL A 342 -18.85 10.67 -11.42
CA VAL A 342 -17.92 9.54 -11.51
C VAL A 342 -16.52 10.12 -11.71
N GLU A 343 -15.73 10.13 -10.65
CA GLU A 343 -14.32 10.54 -10.72
C GLU A 343 -13.44 9.29 -10.95
N LEU A 344 -12.71 9.26 -12.06
CA LEU A 344 -11.75 8.19 -12.37
C LEU A 344 -10.37 8.62 -11.86
N VAL A 345 -9.91 8.01 -10.76
CA VAL A 345 -8.55 8.23 -10.24
C VAL A 345 -7.63 7.16 -10.80
N ALA A 346 -6.74 7.54 -11.72
CA ALA A 346 -5.65 6.69 -12.19
C ALA A 346 -4.42 6.88 -11.30
N MET A 347 -3.99 5.84 -10.57
CA MET A 347 -2.68 5.83 -9.91
C MET A 347 -1.62 5.31 -10.87
N GLY A 348 -0.79 6.21 -11.41
CA GLY A 348 0.41 5.85 -12.16
C GLY A 348 1.60 5.63 -11.23
N LEU A 349 2.22 4.45 -11.27
CA LEU A 349 3.57 4.25 -10.73
C LEU A 349 4.56 4.96 -11.68
N TYR A 350 5.02 6.15 -11.29
CA TYR A 350 6.09 6.85 -12.02
C TYR A 350 7.44 6.20 -11.70
N SER A 351 8.09 5.64 -12.72
CA SER A 351 9.54 5.43 -12.71
C SER A 351 10.18 6.60 -13.47
N PRO A 352 11.13 7.36 -12.88
CA PRO A 352 11.80 8.44 -13.60
C PRO A 352 12.75 7.86 -14.65
N LEU A 353 12.47 8.10 -15.93
CA LEU A 353 13.43 7.88 -17.02
C LEU A 353 14.64 8.82 -16.85
N PRO A 354 15.87 8.38 -17.15
CA PRO A 354 17.04 9.25 -17.12
C PRO A 354 16.98 10.30 -18.25
N PRO A 355 17.58 11.49 -18.08
CA PRO A 355 17.51 12.56 -19.07
C PRO A 355 18.19 12.16 -20.39
N ALA A 356 17.43 12.23 -21.49
CA ALA A 356 17.94 12.00 -22.83
C ALA A 356 18.88 13.12 -23.28
N VAL A 357 20.06 12.72 -23.76
CA VAL A 357 21.08 13.55 -24.42
C VAL A 357 20.46 14.28 -25.63
N ARG A 358 20.53 15.61 -25.66
CA ARG A 358 20.14 16.41 -26.83
C ARG A 358 21.10 16.12 -27.98
N ARG A 359 20.59 15.53 -29.06
CA ARG A 359 21.22 15.60 -30.39
C ARG A 359 20.72 16.87 -31.07
N GLU A 360 21.63 17.81 -31.31
CA GLU A 360 21.39 18.95 -32.20
C GLU A 360 21.22 18.45 -33.64
N GLY A 361 20.06 18.73 -34.22
CA GLY A 361 19.75 18.52 -35.62
C GLY A 361 19.78 19.86 -36.36
N SER A 362 20.90 20.11 -37.04
CA SER A 362 21.11 21.17 -38.01
C SER A 362 20.08 21.13 -39.15
N MET A 363 19.51 22.29 -39.52
CA MET A 363 18.98 22.53 -40.86
C MET A 363 19.93 23.46 -41.65
N PRO A 364 20.18 23.21 -42.94
CA PRO A 364 21.10 24.00 -43.75
C PRO A 364 20.40 25.04 -44.62
N LYS A 365 21.11 26.15 -44.89
CA LYS A 365 21.24 26.95 -46.14
C LYS A 365 21.61 28.39 -45.77
N SER A 366 22.90 28.75 -45.78
CA SER A 366 23.64 29.35 -46.90
C SER A 366 23.21 30.79 -47.24
N PHE A 367 24.04 31.80 -46.93
CA PHE A 367 24.68 32.68 -47.92
C PHE A 367 25.67 33.70 -47.27
N CYS A 368 26.89 33.72 -47.84
CA CYS A 368 27.88 34.79 -48.08
C CYS A 368 28.28 35.87 -47.04
N SER A 369 29.57 35.79 -46.66
CA SER A 369 30.65 36.80 -46.79
C SER A 369 30.35 38.30 -46.61
N ALA A 370 30.99 38.92 -45.62
CA ALA A 370 32.24 39.70 -45.76
C ALA A 370 32.78 40.04 -44.36
#